data_AF-A0A8T4ZP42-F1
#
_entry.id   AF-A0A8T4ZP42-F1
#
_cell.length_a   1.000
_cell.length_b   1.000
_cell.length_c   1.000
_cell.angle_alpha   90.00
_cell.angle_beta   90.00
_cell.angle_gamma   90.00
#
_symmetry.space_group_name_H-M   'P 1'
#
loop_
_entity.id
_entity.type
_entity.pdbx_description
1 polymer ?
#
loop_
_entity_poly.entity_id
_entity_poly.type
_entity_poly.pdbx_seq_one_letter_code
_entity_poly.pdbx_strand_id
1 'polypeptide(L)' 'MKGVLVFLTVFLTVLAASIAYPAMPPGRQIYDAINVPDTDYPVLGIPATVLIIAVFNAVIYGIIAWLVFTVAEKARKPKP' A
#
# COMPACT_ATOMS: atom_id res chain seq x y z
N MET A 1 13.29 12.16 -7.88
CA MET A 1 13.43 11.87 -6.43
C MET A 1 12.17 12.22 -5.62
N LYS A 2 11.55 13.40 -5.79
CA LYS A 2 10.36 13.80 -5.01
C LYS A 2 9.20 12.79 -5.04
N GLY A 3 8.84 12.27 -6.22
CA GLY A 3 7.80 11.25 -6.33
C GLY A 3 8.10 9.94 -5.59
N VAL A 4 9.36 9.50 -5.59
CA VAL A 4 9.79 8.30 -4.84
C VAL A 4 9.63 8.52 -3.33
N LEU A 5 9.96 9.71 -2.84
CA LEU A 5 9.74 10.05 -1.43
C LEU A 5 8.26 10.01 -1.07
N VAL A 6 7.38 10.55 -1.93
CA VAL A 6 5.92 10.47 -1.72
C VAL A 6 5.46 9.01 -1.67
N PHE A 7 5.92 8.18 -2.61
CA PHE A 7 5.62 6.75 -2.61
C PHE A 7 6.05 6.09 -1.29
N LEU A 8 7.29 6.28 -0.87
CA LEU A 8 7.84 5.64 0.34
C LEU A 8 7.13 6.09 1.61
N THR A 9 6.81 7.39 1.73
CA THR A 9 6.06 7.90 2.87
C THR A 9 4.66 7.28 2.94
N VAL A 10 3.93 7.24 1.83
CA VAL A 10 2.60 6.62 1.79
C VAL A 10 2.68 5.12 2.01
N PHE A 11 3.66 4.45 1.42
CA PHE A 11 3.89 3.02 1.59
C PHE A 11 4.07 2.67 3.07
N LEU A 12 5.00 3.34 3.78
CA LEU A 12 5.28 3.03 5.18
C LEU A 12 4.10 3.34 6.10
N THR A 13 3.41 4.46 5.85
CA THR A 13 2.24 4.86 6.66
C THR A 13 1.07 3.90 6.47
N VAL A 14 0.77 3.53 5.23
CA VAL A 14 -0.31 2.58 4.92
C VAL A 14 0.05 1.17 5.36
N LEU A 15 1.32 0.76 5.27
CA LEU A 15 1.77 -0.54 5.77
C LEU A 15 1.48 -0.65 7.27
N ALA A 16 1.90 0.32 8.07
CA ALA A 16 1.64 0.35 9.50
C ALA A 16 0.14 0.38 9.80
N ALA A 17 -0.62 1.21 9.10
CA ALA A 17 -2.07 1.29 9.26
C ALA A 17 -2.76 -0.04 8.91
N SER A 18 -2.35 -0.71 7.83
CA SER A 18 -2.99 -1.95 7.40
C SER A 18 -2.61 -3.16 8.26
N ILE A 19 -1.46 -3.14 8.94
CA ILE A 19 -1.14 -4.12 9.99
C ILE A 19 -2.12 -3.94 11.17
N ALA A 20 -2.41 -2.69 11.57
CA ALA A 20 -3.37 -2.40 12.64
C ALA A 20 -4.82 -2.67 12.23
N TYR A 21 -5.16 -2.53 10.94
CA TYR A 21 -6.50 -2.74 10.39
C TYR A 21 -6.48 -3.69 9.18
N PRO A 22 -6.38 -5.02 9.37
CA PRO A 22 -6.22 -5.98 8.28
C PRO A 22 -7.41 -6.07 7.31
N ALA A 23 -8.61 -5.62 7.72
CA ALA A 23 -9.78 -5.55 6.86
C ALA A 23 -9.76 -4.36 5.89
N MET A 24 -8.74 -3.50 5.94
CA MET A 24 -8.60 -2.34 5.06
C MET A 24 -8.57 -2.80 3.60
N PRO A 25 -9.45 -2.27 2.73
CA PRO A 25 -9.41 -2.58 1.31
C PRO A 25 -8.23 -1.87 0.63
N PRO A 26 -7.79 -2.33 -0.56
CA PRO A 26 -8.27 -3.52 -1.28
C PRO A 26 -7.52 -4.82 -0.91
N GLY A 27 -6.53 -4.79 -0.02
CA GLY A 27 -5.60 -5.88 0.23
C GLY A 27 -6.29 -7.19 0.61
N ARG A 28 -7.29 -7.13 1.50
CA ARG A 28 -8.09 -8.32 1.86
C ARG A 28 -8.88 -8.85 0.67
N GLN A 29 -9.49 -7.97 -0.13
CA GLN A 29 -10.26 -8.35 -1.31
C GLN A 29 -9.40 -9.05 -2.36
N ILE A 30 -8.16 -8.57 -2.55
CA ILE A 30 -7.20 -9.20 -3.46
C ILE A 30 -6.80 -10.58 -2.94
N TYR A 31 -6.51 -10.69 -1.64
CA TYR A 31 -6.15 -11.95 -1.01
C TYR A 31 -7.28 -12.99 -1.14
N ASP A 32 -8.51 -12.59 -0.85
CA ASP A 32 -9.68 -13.46 -0.99
C ASP A 32 -9.91 -13.86 -2.47
N ALA A 33 -9.67 -12.94 -3.42
CA ALA A 33 -9.85 -13.21 -4.85
C ALA A 33 -8.86 -14.25 -5.42
N ILE A 34 -7.65 -14.36 -4.84
CA ILE A 34 -6.67 -15.39 -5.24
C ILE A 34 -6.90 -16.74 -4.53
N ASN A 35 -7.90 -16.82 -3.63
CA ASN A 35 -8.38 -18.05 -3.00
C ASN A 35 -7.27 -18.90 -2.35
N VAL A 36 -6.29 -18.24 -1.72
CA VAL A 36 -5.31 -18.91 -0.85
C VAL A 36 -5.82 -18.96 0.58
N PRO A 37 -5.50 -20.04 1.33
CA PRO A 37 -5.95 -20.19 2.71
C PRO A 37 -5.22 -19.20 3.63
N ASP A 38 -5.97 -18.63 4.57
CA ASP A 38 -5.41 -17.82 5.64
C ASP A 38 -4.42 -18.64 6.48
N THR A 39 -3.33 -17.99 6.90
CA THR A 39 -2.28 -18.59 7.72
C THR A 39 -1.85 -17.69 8.86
N ASP A 40 -1.86 -18.27 10.05
CA ASP A 40 -1.40 -17.64 11.29
C ASP A 40 0.10 -17.87 11.55
N TYR A 41 0.83 -18.38 10.55
CA TYR A 41 2.28 -18.54 10.67
C TYR A 41 2.91 -17.17 11.00
N PRO A 42 3.59 -17.04 12.16
CA PRO A 42 4.08 -15.75 12.60
C PRO A 42 5.37 -15.37 11.87
N VAL A 43 5.39 -14.16 11.32
CA VAL A 43 6.59 -13.53 10.76
C VAL A 43 6.83 -12.25 11.57
N LEU A 44 7.94 -12.23 12.32
CA LEU A 44 8.23 -11.17 13.29
C LEU A 44 7.09 -10.95 14.31
N GLY A 45 6.34 -12.01 14.64
CA GLY A 45 5.21 -11.96 15.57
C GLY A 45 3.87 -11.50 14.97
N ILE A 46 3.81 -11.25 13.65
CA ILE A 46 2.59 -10.86 12.94
C ILE A 46 2.15 -12.03 12.04
N PRO A 47 0.84 -12.38 11.98
CA PRO A 47 0.35 -13.42 11.06
C PRO A 47 0.75 -13.12 9.60
N ALA A 48 1.24 -14.12 8.88
CA ALA A 48 1.72 -13.94 7.51
C ALA A 48 0.63 -13.39 6.57
N THR A 49 -0.63 -13.84 6.72
CA THR A 49 -1.76 -13.29 5.96
C THR A 49 -1.91 -11.78 6.17
N VAL A 50 -1.79 -11.30 7.41
CA VAL A 50 -1.92 -9.87 7.74
C VAL A 50 -0.81 -9.06 7.05
N LEU A 51 0.43 -9.57 7.06
CA LEU A 51 1.54 -8.90 6.38
C LEU A 51 1.34 -8.84 4.87
N ILE A 52 0.90 -9.92 4.24
CA ILE A 52 0.65 -9.98 2.80
C ILE A 52 -0.42 -8.94 2.42
N ILE A 53 -1.54 -8.93 3.15
CA ILE A 53 -2.61 -7.94 2.96
C ILE A 53 -2.07 -6.51 3.13
N ALA A 54 -1.27 -6.26 4.16
CA ALA A 54 -0.70 -4.94 4.43
C ALA A 54 0.23 -4.47 3.31
N VAL A 55 1.05 -5.36 2.76
CA VAL A 55 1.93 -5.06 1.62
C VAL A 55 1.10 -4.73 0.38
N PHE A 56 0.04 -5.48 0.07
CA PHE A 56 -0.84 -5.14 -1.06
C PHE A 56 -1.44 -3.74 -0.91
N ASN A 57 -1.98 -3.42 0.27
CA ASN A 57 -2.50 -2.09 0.56
C ASN A 57 -1.43 -1.02 0.38
N ALA A 58 -0.27 -1.18 1.02
CA ALA A 58 0.81 -0.20 0.98
C ALA A 58 1.31 0.07 -0.45
N VAL A 59 1.47 -0.97 -1.27
CA VAL A 59 1.86 -0.83 -2.68
C VAL A 59 0.80 -0.07 -3.46
N ILE A 60 -0.48 -0.47 -3.37
CA ILE A 60 -1.55 0.13 -4.17
C ILE A 60 -1.75 1.60 -3.82
N TYR A 61 -1.88 1.93 -2.53
CA TYR A 61 -2.03 3.31 -2.11
C TYR A 61 -0.77 4.14 -2.39
N GLY A 62 0.43 3.56 -2.24
CA GLY A 62 1.68 4.20 -2.63
C GLY A 62 1.70 4.57 -4.11
N ILE A 63 1.31 3.65 -5.01
CA ILE A 63 1.22 3.90 -6.45
C ILE A 63 0.19 5.00 -6.74
N ILE A 64 -1.01 4.92 -6.16
CA ILE A 64 -2.07 5.92 -6.36
C ILE A 64 -1.57 7.31 -5.94
N ALA A 65 -1.01 7.45 -4.75
CA ALA A 65 -0.52 8.72 -4.25
C ALA A 65 0.63 9.27 -5.10
N TRP A 66 1.55 8.41 -5.54
CA TRP A 66 2.64 8.79 -6.43
C TRP A 66 2.13 9.26 -7.81
N LEU A 67 1.15 8.58 -8.39
CA LEU A 67 0.52 8.99 -9.64
C LEU A 67 -0.17 10.35 -9.51
N VAL A 68 -0.97 10.54 -8.45
CA VAL A 68 -1.63 11.82 -8.14
C VAL A 68 -0.60 12.94 -8.00
N PHE A 69 0.47 12.70 -7.24
CA PHE A 69 1.56 13.66 -7.09
C PHE A 69 2.22 14.02 -8.42
N THR A 70 2.51 13.00 -9.25
CA THR A 70 3.17 13.19 -10.55
C THR A 70 2.31 14.03 -11.50
N VAL A 71 1.00 13.75 -11.57
CA VAL A 71 0.06 14.54 -12.37
C VAL A 71 -0.07 15.97 -11.84
N ALA A 72 -0.20 16.15 -10.53
CA ALA A 72 -0.29 17.46 -9.89
C ALA A 72 0.98 18.30 -10.10
N GLU A 73 2.17 17.70 -9.99
CA GLU A 73 3.44 18.38 -10.26
C GLU A 73 3.54 18.80 -11.72
N LYS A 74 3.12 17.95 -12.66
CA LYS A 74 3.10 18.28 -14.09
C LYS A 74 2.14 19.42 -14.40
N ALA A 75 0.96 19.44 -13.78
CA ALA A 75 -0.04 20.50 -13.96
C ALA A 75 0.41 21.87 -13.40
N ARG A 76 1.26 21.87 -12.37
CA ARG A 76 1.78 23.11 -11.75
C ARG A 76 2.93 23.75 -12.52
N LYS A 77 3.61 23.02 -13.42
CA LYS A 77 4.65 23.62 -14.25
C LYS A 77 4.00 24.48 -15.34
N PRO A 78 4.26 25.80 -15.39
CA PRO A 78 3.73 26.65 -16.44
C PRO A 78 4.19 26.10 -17.80
N LYS A 79 3.26 26.02 -18.75
CA LYS A 79 3.56 25.68 -20.14
C LYS A 79 4.48 26.80 -20.69
N PRO A 80 5.59 26.46 -21.39
CA PRO A 80 6.43 27.48 -22.01
C PRO A 80 5.65 28.32 -23.02
#